data_AF-A0A9X1HQZ6-F1
#
_entry.id   AF-A0A9X1HQZ6-F1
#
_cell.length_a   1.000
_cell.length_b   1.000
_cell.length_c   1.000
_cell.angle_alpha   90.00
_cell.angle_beta   90.00
_cell.angle_gamma   90.00
#
_symmetry.space_group_name_H-M   'P 1'
#
loop_
_entity.id
_entity.type
_entity.pdbx_description
1 polymer ?
#
loop_
_entity_poly.entity_id
_entity_poly.type
_entity_poly.pdbx_seq_one_letter_code
_entity_poly.pdbx_strand_id
1 'polypeptide(L)'
;MKTFRFILRILLKLIAIILVPVAILLLIQVPAEQKLDWNESTQIYQPDLQKVFEGKADSLSKIWGGKKSIPEAYSLQCLIALSAFPELKNTEIHFILSSEGYPMQSSIYLPTLVGAKEDRVYKIMLNDSGGSFLDPILLKNLPFDAQVAILIHEIGHTAYYEKLSTVKFLSWGLKYALFPSYRKSHESSTDRLVIYRGFGYQLLNYARFVRYADSTNELYQEAKYFMNTYYLTPYETQDFINKLYDRR
;
A
#
# COMPACT_ATOMS: atom_id res chain seq x y z
N MET A 1 34.32 -40.04 -11.26
CA MET A 1 33.99 -39.10 -12.38
C MET A 1 32.58 -39.26 -12.95
N LYS A 2 32.09 -40.47 -13.31
CA LYS A 2 30.74 -40.65 -13.88
C LYS A 2 29.60 -40.29 -12.91
N THR A 3 29.70 -40.70 -11.65
CA THR A 3 28.71 -40.41 -10.59
C THR A 3 28.60 -38.92 -10.29
N PHE A 4 29.72 -38.20 -10.23
CA PHE A 4 29.77 -36.74 -10.06
C PHE A 4 29.07 -36.01 -11.21
N ARG A 5 29.34 -36.39 -12.47
CA ARG A 5 28.65 -35.81 -13.64
C ARG A 5 27.15 -36.09 -13.66
N PHE A 6 26.73 -37.25 -13.15
CA PHE A 6 25.32 -37.62 -13.04
C PHE A 6 24.59 -36.75 -11.99
N ILE A 7 25.16 -36.63 -10.78
CA ILE A 7 24.62 -35.78 -9.71
C ILE A 7 24.56 -34.31 -10.15
N LEU A 8 25.64 -33.81 -10.78
CA LEU A 8 25.69 -32.45 -11.32
C LEU A 8 24.58 -32.18 -12.35
N ARG A 9 24.27 -33.15 -13.23
CA ARG A 9 23.17 -33.02 -14.20
C ARG A 9 21.79 -32.96 -13.53
N ILE A 10 21.58 -33.72 -12.47
CA ILE A 10 20.34 -33.66 -11.69
C ILE A 10 20.22 -32.29 -11.01
N LEU A 11 21.29 -31.83 -10.37
CA LEU A 11 21.33 -30.53 -9.70
C LEU A 11 21.03 -29.38 -10.68
N LEU A 12 21.68 -29.39 -11.86
CA LEU A 12 21.43 -28.38 -12.91
C LEU A 12 19.98 -28.39 -13.40
N LYS A 13 19.35 -29.57 -13.52
CA LYS A 13 17.92 -29.67 -13.88
C LYS A 13 17.01 -29.10 -12.78
N LEU A 14 17.30 -29.39 -11.51
CA LEU A 14 16.55 -28.84 -10.38
C LEU A 14 16.67 -27.32 -10.31
N ILE A 15 17.88 -26.78 -10.53
CA ILE A 15 18.11 -25.34 -10.64
C ILE A 15 17.31 -24.74 -11.80
N ALA A 16 17.32 -25.38 -12.98
CA ALA A 16 16.58 -24.90 -14.14
C ALA A 16 15.06 -24.87 -13.91
N ILE A 17 14.50 -25.85 -13.18
CA ILE A 17 13.07 -25.88 -12.82
C ILE A 17 12.65 -24.64 -12.01
N ILE A 18 13.58 -24.03 -11.26
CA ILE A 18 13.31 -22.81 -10.49
C ILE A 18 13.65 -21.57 -11.30
N LEU A 19 14.84 -21.53 -11.92
CA LEU A 19 15.33 -20.33 -12.60
C LEU A 19 14.53 -20.01 -13.88
N VAL A 20 14.05 -21.01 -14.62
CA VAL A 20 13.29 -20.77 -15.84
C VAL A 20 11.95 -20.07 -15.55
N PRO A 21 11.10 -20.54 -14.62
CA PRO A 21 9.89 -19.80 -14.23
C PRO A 21 10.18 -18.39 -13.71
N VAL A 22 11.24 -18.21 -12.89
CA VAL A 22 11.65 -16.89 -12.39
C VAL A 22 12.04 -15.98 -13.56
N ALA A 23 12.85 -16.46 -14.50
CA ALA A 23 13.22 -15.70 -15.69
C ALA A 23 12.00 -15.34 -16.55
N ILE A 24 11.06 -16.27 -16.74
CA ILE A 24 9.80 -16.00 -17.45
C ILE A 24 9.01 -14.90 -16.73
N LEU A 25 8.86 -14.98 -15.41
CA LEU A 25 8.16 -13.95 -14.63
C LEU A 25 8.82 -12.58 -14.76
N LEU A 26 10.15 -12.50 -14.84
CA LEU A 26 10.87 -11.23 -15.05
C LEU A 26 10.62 -10.62 -16.44
N LEU A 27 10.41 -11.45 -17.46
CA LEU A 27 10.12 -10.99 -18.83
C LEU A 27 8.69 -10.48 -19.01
N ILE A 28 7.75 -10.86 -18.14
CA ILE A 28 6.35 -10.41 -18.21
C ILE A 28 6.27 -8.91 -17.92
N GLN A 29 5.69 -8.15 -18.84
CA GLN A 29 5.51 -6.72 -18.66
C GLN A 29 4.38 -6.42 -17.66
N VAL A 30 4.74 -5.74 -16.58
CA VAL A 30 3.80 -5.25 -15.55
C VAL A 30 4.23 -3.84 -15.15
N PRO A 31 3.39 -2.82 -15.34
CA PRO A 31 3.77 -1.42 -15.07
C PRO A 31 4.03 -1.21 -13.59
N ALA A 32 5.13 -0.56 -13.20
CA ALA A 32 5.38 -0.29 -11.78
C ALA A 32 4.34 0.67 -11.17
N GLU A 33 3.85 1.61 -11.97
CA GLU A 33 3.08 2.76 -11.49
C GLU A 33 1.57 2.50 -11.40
N GLN A 34 0.95 3.19 -10.45
CA GLN A 34 -0.50 3.33 -10.37
C GLN A 34 -1.07 4.07 -11.59
N LYS A 35 -2.30 3.72 -11.97
CA LYS A 35 -3.05 4.53 -12.94
C LYS A 35 -3.59 5.76 -12.23
N LEU A 36 -3.16 6.94 -12.66
CA LEU A 36 -3.53 8.22 -12.07
C LEU A 36 -4.52 8.94 -13.00
N ASP A 37 -5.80 8.90 -12.67
CA ASP A 37 -6.87 9.58 -13.41
C ASP A 37 -7.42 10.73 -12.55
N TRP A 38 -7.06 11.98 -12.86
CA TRP A 38 -7.61 13.14 -12.15
C TRP A 38 -8.99 13.49 -12.71
N ASN A 39 -9.90 13.83 -11.81
CA ASN A 39 -11.21 14.37 -12.14
C ASN A 39 -11.37 15.73 -11.44
N GLU A 40 -11.74 16.77 -12.19
CA GLU A 40 -11.97 18.10 -11.62
C GLU A 40 -13.13 18.13 -10.61
N SER A 41 -14.00 17.12 -10.62
CA SER A 41 -15.04 16.93 -9.60
C SER A 41 -14.57 16.15 -8.36
N THR A 42 -13.32 15.69 -8.29
CA THR A 42 -12.80 14.97 -7.12
C THR A 42 -12.94 15.84 -5.87
N GLN A 43 -13.56 15.35 -4.80
CA GLN A 43 -13.64 16.10 -3.56
C GLN A 43 -12.24 16.21 -2.93
N ILE A 44 -11.80 17.44 -2.63
CA ILE A 44 -10.54 17.69 -1.92
C ILE A 44 -10.86 17.86 -0.43
N TYR A 45 -10.19 17.09 0.42
CA TYR A 45 -10.39 17.13 1.85
C TYR A 45 -9.33 17.99 2.53
N GLN A 46 -9.78 19.06 3.19
CA GLN A 46 -8.91 19.83 4.09
C GLN A 46 -8.53 19.01 5.33
N PRO A 47 -7.45 19.38 6.05
CA PRO A 47 -7.09 18.76 7.33
C PRO A 47 -8.24 18.77 8.34
N ASP A 48 -8.09 17.98 9.42
CA ASP A 48 -9.09 17.76 10.48
C ASP A 48 -10.25 16.85 10.03
N LEU A 49 -9.91 15.71 9.42
CA LEU A 49 -10.91 14.74 8.95
C LEU A 49 -11.76 14.18 10.07
N GLN A 50 -11.23 14.08 11.29
CA GLN A 50 -11.97 13.57 12.44
C GLN A 50 -13.24 14.39 12.66
N LYS A 51 -13.13 15.72 12.63
CA LYS A 51 -14.26 16.63 12.73
C LYS A 51 -15.18 16.57 11.51
N VAL A 52 -14.61 16.49 10.31
CA VAL A 52 -15.39 16.40 9.06
C VAL A 52 -16.29 15.16 9.02
N PHE A 53 -15.82 14.05 9.60
CA PHE A 53 -16.50 12.76 9.61
C PHE A 53 -17.11 12.37 10.96
N GLU A 54 -17.18 13.31 11.90
CA GLU A 54 -17.84 13.12 13.18
C GLU A 54 -19.30 12.66 12.97
N GLY A 55 -19.69 11.59 13.66
CA GLY A 55 -21.04 11.00 13.55
C GLY A 55 -21.36 10.33 12.19
N LYS A 56 -20.41 10.20 11.26
CA LYS A 56 -20.64 9.60 9.93
C LYS A 56 -20.28 8.12 9.83
N ALA A 57 -19.76 7.51 10.90
CA ALA A 57 -19.27 6.13 10.90
C ALA A 57 -20.35 5.13 10.41
N ASP A 58 -21.57 5.19 10.94
CA ASP A 58 -22.65 4.27 10.57
C ASP A 58 -23.05 4.42 9.09
N SER A 59 -23.15 5.66 8.62
CA SER A 59 -23.46 5.96 7.22
C SER A 59 -22.38 5.43 6.28
N LEU A 60 -21.11 5.63 6.63
CA LEU A 60 -19.98 5.09 5.86
C LEU A 60 -19.94 3.56 5.90
N SER A 61 -20.16 2.96 7.07
CA SER A 61 -20.17 1.51 7.25
C SER A 61 -21.23 0.85 6.37
N LYS A 62 -22.43 1.42 6.30
CA LYS A 62 -23.50 0.94 5.43
C LYS A 62 -23.12 0.95 3.94
N ILE A 63 -22.28 1.89 3.51
CA ILE A 63 -21.89 2.03 2.09
C ILE A 63 -20.63 1.22 1.77
N TRP A 64 -19.64 1.23 2.66
CA TRP A 64 -18.27 0.77 2.40
C TRP A 64 -17.83 -0.43 3.24
N GLY A 65 -18.54 -0.76 4.32
CA GLY A 65 -18.21 -1.89 5.20
C GLY A 65 -18.59 -3.26 4.64
N GLY A 66 -19.40 -3.33 3.58
CA GLY A 66 -19.78 -4.58 2.93
C GLY A 66 -18.58 -5.37 2.41
N LYS A 67 -18.49 -6.66 2.74
CA LYS A 67 -17.33 -7.54 2.44
C LYS A 67 -16.00 -7.06 3.02
N LYS A 68 -16.03 -6.28 4.09
CA LYS A 68 -14.82 -5.83 4.78
C LYS A 68 -14.81 -6.43 6.18
N SER A 69 -13.63 -6.86 6.63
CA SER A 69 -13.36 -7.11 8.05
C SER A 69 -12.55 -5.94 8.55
N ILE A 70 -13.09 -5.13 9.46
CA ILE A 70 -12.46 -3.88 9.92
C ILE A 70 -12.33 -3.93 11.46
N PRO A 71 -11.13 -3.66 12.03
CA PRO A 71 -10.97 -3.58 13.47
C PRO A 71 -11.67 -2.34 14.03
N GLU A 72 -12.37 -2.51 15.16
CA GLU A 72 -13.17 -1.45 15.79
C GLU A 72 -12.35 -0.17 16.04
N ALA A 73 -11.11 -0.31 16.54
CA ALA A 73 -10.21 0.79 16.86
C ALA A 73 -9.88 1.72 15.67
N TYR A 74 -9.98 1.21 14.43
CA TYR A 74 -9.68 1.96 13.21
C TYR A 74 -10.87 2.05 12.26
N SER A 75 -12.08 1.78 12.77
CA SER A 75 -13.29 1.67 11.94
C SER A 75 -13.53 2.92 11.10
N LEU A 76 -13.51 4.09 11.72
CA LEU A 76 -13.76 5.35 11.02
C LEU A 76 -12.67 5.63 9.96
N GLN A 77 -11.41 5.43 10.30
CA GLN A 77 -10.25 5.68 9.43
C GLN A 77 -10.29 4.76 8.21
N CYS A 78 -10.52 3.46 8.41
CA CYS A 78 -10.68 2.47 7.34
C CYS A 78 -11.87 2.80 6.44
N LEU A 79 -13.00 3.20 7.01
CA LEU A 79 -14.20 3.54 6.23
C LEU A 79 -14.04 4.81 5.40
N ILE A 80 -13.37 5.84 5.94
CA ILE A 80 -12.99 7.03 5.16
C ILE A 80 -12.05 6.63 4.03
N ALA A 81 -11.01 5.85 4.32
CA ALA A 81 -10.04 5.43 3.32
C ALA A 81 -10.67 4.57 2.21
N LEU A 82 -11.58 3.65 2.56
CA LEU A 82 -12.34 2.85 1.59
C LEU A 82 -13.23 3.70 0.67
N SER A 83 -13.77 4.82 1.18
CA SER A 83 -14.60 5.73 0.37
C SER A 83 -13.85 6.37 -0.80
N ALA A 84 -12.51 6.41 -0.74
CA ALA A 84 -11.65 6.87 -1.83
C ALA A 84 -11.59 5.88 -3.01
N PHE A 85 -12.03 4.63 -2.82
CA PHE A 85 -11.94 3.54 -3.80
C PHE A 85 -13.31 2.90 -4.09
N PRO A 86 -14.24 3.64 -4.73
CA PRO A 86 -15.55 3.11 -5.07
C PRO A 86 -15.50 1.83 -5.92
N GLU A 87 -14.43 1.65 -6.71
CA GLU A 87 -14.19 0.45 -7.50
C GLU A 87 -13.97 -0.82 -6.64
N LEU A 88 -13.60 -0.69 -5.36
CA LEU A 88 -13.37 -1.82 -4.44
C LEU A 88 -14.57 -2.12 -3.54
N LYS A 89 -15.72 -1.47 -3.79
CA LYS A 89 -16.93 -1.63 -2.96
C LYS A 89 -17.30 -3.10 -2.74
N ASN A 90 -17.26 -3.91 -3.80
CA ASN A 90 -17.66 -5.32 -3.78
C ASN A 90 -16.47 -6.30 -3.64
N THR A 91 -15.27 -5.79 -3.38
CA THR A 91 -14.03 -6.57 -3.18
C THR A 91 -13.89 -6.99 -1.72
N GLU A 92 -13.48 -8.23 -1.46
CA GLU A 92 -13.27 -8.70 -0.10
C GLU A 92 -11.90 -8.24 0.45
N ILE A 93 -11.91 -7.46 1.52
CA ILE A 93 -10.69 -6.88 2.12
C ILE A 93 -10.73 -7.05 3.63
N HIS A 94 -9.71 -7.68 4.19
CA HIS A 94 -9.59 -7.91 5.63
C HIS A 94 -8.47 -7.04 6.19
N PHE A 95 -8.83 -6.10 7.06
CA PHE A 95 -7.89 -5.35 7.89
C PHE A 95 -7.58 -6.18 9.14
N ILE A 96 -6.32 -6.56 9.32
CA ILE A 96 -5.92 -7.55 10.32
C ILE A 96 -4.89 -6.91 11.24
N LEU A 97 -5.20 -6.84 12.54
CA LEU A 97 -4.21 -6.47 13.54
C LEU A 97 -3.16 -7.58 13.65
N SER A 98 -1.89 -7.21 13.49
CA SER A 98 -0.73 -8.09 13.57
C SER A 98 0.15 -7.68 14.73
N SER A 99 0.81 -8.65 15.37
CA SER A 99 1.85 -8.38 16.37
C SER A 99 3.26 -8.33 15.76
N GLU A 100 3.40 -8.54 14.46
CA GLU A 100 4.69 -8.65 13.78
C GLU A 100 4.66 -8.00 12.39
N GLY A 101 5.84 -7.65 11.90
CA GLY A 101 6.08 -7.17 10.55
C GLY A 101 6.17 -5.65 10.43
N TYR A 102 5.97 -5.16 9.20
CA TYR A 102 5.97 -3.75 8.86
C TYR A 102 4.79 -3.01 9.51
N PRO A 103 4.84 -1.67 9.63
CA PRO A 103 3.76 -0.91 10.27
C PRO A 103 2.41 -1.18 9.63
N MET A 104 2.41 -1.22 8.29
CA MET A 104 1.29 -1.64 7.46
C MET A 104 1.79 -2.42 6.26
N GLN A 105 0.95 -3.32 5.75
CA GLN A 105 1.24 -4.05 4.52
C GLN A 105 -0.02 -4.57 3.84
N SER A 106 -0.16 -4.24 2.55
CA SER A 106 -1.19 -4.79 1.67
C SER A 106 -0.71 -6.02 0.91
N SER A 107 -1.58 -7.03 0.79
CA SER A 107 -1.29 -8.24 0.02
C SER A 107 -2.57 -8.98 -0.40
N ILE A 108 -2.42 -9.98 -1.26
CA ILE A 108 -3.48 -10.96 -1.56
C ILE A 108 -3.34 -12.13 -0.58
N TYR A 109 -4.47 -12.67 -0.11
CA TYR A 109 -4.46 -13.97 0.56
C TYR A 109 -4.09 -15.05 -0.47
N LEU A 110 -2.82 -15.46 -0.47
CA LEU A 110 -2.24 -16.31 -1.53
C LEU A 110 -3.07 -17.56 -1.89
N PRO A 111 -3.75 -18.26 -0.97
CA PRO A 111 -4.62 -19.37 -1.32
C PRO A 111 -5.73 -19.00 -2.32
N THR A 112 -6.26 -17.77 -2.28
CA THR A 112 -7.31 -17.30 -3.20
C THR A 112 -6.76 -16.86 -4.55
N LEU A 113 -5.45 -16.96 -4.79
CA LEU A 113 -4.90 -16.81 -6.15
C LEU A 113 -5.21 -18.03 -7.03
N VAL A 114 -5.56 -19.16 -6.41
CA VAL A 114 -6.09 -20.35 -7.06
C VAL A 114 -7.60 -20.18 -7.17
N GLY A 115 -8.10 -20.01 -8.38
CA GLY A 115 -9.54 -19.81 -8.63
C GLY A 115 -9.83 -18.58 -9.45
N ALA A 116 -11.09 -18.16 -9.41
CA ALA A 116 -11.56 -17.00 -10.15
C ALA A 116 -11.06 -15.69 -9.49
N LYS A 117 -11.00 -14.61 -10.27
CA LYS A 117 -10.43 -13.34 -9.82
C LYS A 117 -11.34 -12.66 -8.79
N GLU A 118 -12.63 -12.82 -8.96
CA GLU A 118 -13.73 -12.32 -8.14
C GLU A 118 -13.77 -12.92 -6.73
N ASP A 119 -13.19 -14.12 -6.55
CA ASP A 119 -13.11 -14.82 -5.26
C ASP A 119 -11.85 -14.44 -4.45
N ARG A 120 -11.04 -13.51 -4.96
CA ARG A 120 -9.82 -13.10 -4.29
C ARG A 120 -10.11 -12.31 -3.03
N VAL A 121 -9.42 -12.69 -1.96
CA VAL A 121 -9.43 -11.99 -0.69
C VAL A 121 -8.14 -11.19 -0.54
N TYR A 122 -8.27 -9.93 -0.18
CA TYR A 122 -7.15 -9.03 0.08
C TYR A 122 -6.99 -8.82 1.57
N LYS A 123 -5.76 -8.59 2.01
CA LYS A 123 -5.43 -8.37 3.41
C LYS A 123 -4.58 -7.13 3.56
N ILE A 124 -4.95 -6.30 4.52
CA ILE A 124 -4.17 -5.14 4.96
C ILE A 124 -3.78 -5.41 6.40
N MET A 125 -2.52 -5.76 6.61
CA MET A 125 -1.97 -6.00 7.94
C MET A 125 -1.66 -4.66 8.59
N LEU A 126 -2.10 -4.49 9.84
CA LEU A 126 -1.86 -3.31 10.66
C LEU A 126 -1.08 -3.77 11.89
N ASN A 127 0.20 -3.43 11.98
CA ASN A 127 0.99 -3.82 13.13
C ASN A 127 0.59 -2.98 14.36
N ASP A 128 0.35 -3.68 15.46
CA ASP A 128 -0.04 -3.12 16.76
C ASP A 128 0.92 -3.55 17.89
N SER A 129 2.04 -4.21 17.58
CA SER A 129 3.07 -4.51 18.59
C SER A 129 3.88 -3.27 18.94
N GLY A 130 3.65 -2.75 20.14
CA GLY A 130 4.49 -1.70 20.71
C GLY A 130 5.92 -2.19 20.97
N GLY A 131 6.85 -1.25 21.11
CA GLY A 131 8.23 -1.54 21.54
C GLY A 131 9.18 -2.06 20.45
N SER A 132 8.76 -2.04 19.17
CA SER A 132 9.69 -2.23 18.04
C SER A 132 10.32 -0.89 17.63
N PHE A 133 11.43 -0.94 16.88
CA PHE A 133 12.00 0.25 16.25
C PHE A 133 10.98 1.03 15.40
N LEU A 134 9.98 0.34 14.85
CA LEU A 134 8.94 0.91 13.99
C LEU A 134 7.71 1.43 14.77
N ASP A 135 7.69 1.29 16.11
CA ASP A 135 6.60 1.70 16.98
C ASP A 135 6.14 3.16 16.70
N PRO A 136 7.03 4.16 16.53
CA PRO A 136 6.62 5.55 16.32
C PRO A 136 5.76 5.79 15.08
N ILE A 137 5.76 4.89 14.09
CA ILE A 137 5.00 5.01 12.85
C ILE A 137 3.92 3.93 12.68
N LEU A 138 3.64 3.15 13.74
CA LEU A 138 2.46 2.27 13.76
C LEU A 138 1.18 3.11 13.67
N LEU A 139 0.14 2.53 13.07
CA LEU A 139 -1.11 3.25 12.78
C LEU A 139 -1.69 3.95 14.02
N LYS A 140 -1.71 3.30 15.19
CA LYS A 140 -2.15 3.90 16.47
C LYS A 140 -1.42 5.19 16.87
N ASN A 141 -0.15 5.32 16.47
CA ASN A 141 0.73 6.41 16.90
C ASN A 141 0.75 7.57 15.89
N LEU A 142 0.08 7.41 14.74
CA LEU A 142 -0.06 8.46 13.74
C LEU A 142 -1.22 9.42 14.10
N PRO A 143 -1.13 10.71 13.75
CA PRO A 143 -2.28 11.62 13.78
C PRO A 143 -3.43 11.11 12.89
N PHE A 144 -4.68 11.46 13.22
CA PHE A 144 -5.86 10.93 12.52
C PHE A 144 -5.81 11.10 10.98
N ASP A 145 -5.44 12.29 10.51
CA ASP A 145 -5.30 12.57 9.08
C ASP A 145 -4.22 11.67 8.44
N ALA A 146 -3.07 11.51 9.11
CA ALA A 146 -2.00 10.64 8.65
C ALA A 146 -2.43 9.16 8.63
N GLN A 147 -3.23 8.70 9.59
CA GLN A 147 -3.81 7.35 9.59
C GLN A 147 -4.68 7.13 8.35
N VAL A 148 -5.55 8.09 8.02
CA VAL A 148 -6.40 7.99 6.82
C VAL A 148 -5.55 7.96 5.55
N ALA A 149 -4.55 8.82 5.44
CA ALA A 149 -3.70 8.89 4.24
C ALA A 149 -2.96 7.58 3.95
N ILE A 150 -2.32 6.99 4.98
CA ILE A 150 -1.57 5.76 4.80
C ILE A 150 -2.49 4.56 4.58
N LEU A 151 -3.70 4.54 5.16
CA LEU A 151 -4.70 3.53 4.80
C LEU A 151 -5.17 3.67 3.34
N ILE A 152 -5.29 4.89 2.81
CA ILE A 152 -5.58 5.10 1.39
C ILE A 152 -4.42 4.60 0.53
N HIS A 153 -3.17 4.82 0.95
CA HIS A 153 -1.99 4.27 0.27
C HIS A 153 -2.06 2.73 0.20
N GLU A 154 -2.32 2.07 1.33
CA GLU A 154 -2.45 0.61 1.41
C GLU A 154 -3.61 0.07 0.55
N ILE A 155 -4.78 0.69 0.62
CA ILE A 155 -5.91 0.32 -0.25
C ILE A 155 -5.57 0.59 -1.73
N GLY A 156 -4.72 1.58 -2.02
CA GLY A 156 -4.16 1.85 -3.34
C GLY A 156 -3.35 0.67 -3.91
N HIS A 157 -2.57 -0.02 -3.08
CA HIS A 157 -1.93 -1.28 -3.48
C HIS A 157 -2.98 -2.36 -3.80
N THR A 158 -4.02 -2.48 -2.96
CA THR A 158 -5.12 -3.42 -3.21
C THR A 158 -5.83 -3.13 -4.54
N ALA A 159 -6.12 -1.85 -4.84
CA ALA A 159 -6.73 -1.42 -6.11
C ALA A 159 -5.84 -1.73 -7.32
N TYR A 160 -4.51 -1.70 -7.14
CA TYR A 160 -3.56 -2.10 -8.15
C TYR A 160 -3.55 -3.62 -8.35
N TYR A 161 -3.49 -4.39 -7.26
CA TYR A 161 -3.49 -5.86 -7.29
C TYR A 161 -4.77 -6.43 -7.88
N GLU A 162 -5.92 -5.79 -7.62
CA GLU A 162 -7.20 -6.11 -8.25
C GLU A 162 -7.04 -6.15 -9.76
N LYS A 163 -6.34 -5.22 -10.39
CA LYS A 163 -6.24 -5.16 -11.86
C LYS A 163 -5.34 -6.25 -12.48
N LEU A 164 -4.60 -7.02 -11.67
CA LEU A 164 -3.60 -7.97 -12.16
C LEU A 164 -4.15 -9.41 -12.25
N SER A 165 -3.77 -10.13 -13.30
CA SER A 165 -3.90 -11.60 -13.31
C SER A 165 -2.90 -12.23 -12.34
N THR A 166 -3.11 -13.49 -11.95
CA THR A 166 -2.23 -14.19 -10.99
C THR A 166 -0.77 -14.15 -11.41
N VAL A 167 -0.49 -14.44 -12.69
CA VAL A 167 0.88 -14.41 -13.23
C VAL A 167 1.48 -12.99 -13.19
N LYS A 168 0.68 -11.96 -13.48
CA LYS A 168 1.13 -10.56 -13.40
C LYS A 168 1.39 -10.12 -11.96
N PHE A 169 0.58 -10.56 -10.99
CA PHE A 169 0.81 -10.28 -9.57
C PHE A 169 2.13 -10.91 -9.09
N LEU A 170 2.40 -12.17 -9.46
CA LEU A 170 3.68 -12.83 -9.14
C LEU A 170 4.87 -12.14 -9.80
N SER A 171 4.75 -11.76 -11.07
CA SER A 171 5.76 -10.99 -11.79
C SER A 171 6.01 -9.63 -11.13
N TRP A 172 4.96 -8.92 -10.74
CA TRP A 172 5.04 -7.66 -9.99
C TRP A 172 5.79 -7.86 -8.67
N GLY A 173 5.41 -8.85 -7.85
CA GLY A 173 6.04 -9.10 -6.55
C GLY A 173 7.53 -9.41 -6.67
N LEU A 174 7.91 -10.19 -7.69
CA LEU A 174 9.31 -10.49 -7.98
C LEU A 174 10.10 -9.23 -8.39
N LYS A 175 9.52 -8.39 -9.26
CA LYS A 175 10.14 -7.13 -9.70
C LYS A 175 10.26 -6.12 -8.55
N TYR A 176 9.22 -6.01 -7.73
CA TYR A 176 9.21 -5.17 -6.54
C TYR A 176 10.30 -5.59 -5.54
N ALA A 177 10.53 -6.89 -5.38
CA ALA A 177 11.59 -7.41 -4.52
C ALA A 177 13.00 -7.13 -5.07
N LEU A 178 13.22 -7.33 -6.38
CA LEU A 178 14.55 -7.35 -6.98
C LEU A 178 15.03 -6.01 -7.53
N PHE A 179 14.14 -5.08 -7.91
CA PHE A 179 14.53 -3.85 -8.59
C PHE A 179 14.13 -2.60 -7.78
N PRO A 180 15.10 -1.91 -7.14
CA PRO A 180 14.84 -0.69 -6.35
C PRO A 180 14.13 0.42 -7.13
N SER A 181 14.46 0.63 -8.40
CA SER A 181 13.78 1.61 -9.24
C SER A 181 12.30 1.26 -9.48
N TYR A 182 11.99 -0.02 -9.67
CA TYR A 182 10.62 -0.50 -9.81
C TYR A 182 9.81 -0.26 -8.54
N ARG A 183 10.38 -0.61 -7.37
CA ARG A 183 9.78 -0.34 -6.07
C ARG A 183 9.55 1.16 -5.87
N LYS A 184 10.55 2.00 -6.14
CA LYS A 184 10.44 3.46 -6.05
C LYS A 184 9.30 4.00 -6.91
N SER A 185 9.19 3.57 -8.16
CA SER A 185 8.09 3.97 -9.03
C SER A 185 6.74 3.53 -8.46
N HIS A 186 6.63 2.31 -7.92
CA HIS A 186 5.40 1.80 -7.32
C HIS A 186 4.96 2.61 -6.09
N GLU A 187 5.84 2.74 -5.09
CA GLU A 187 5.56 3.45 -3.83
C GLU A 187 5.24 4.93 -4.09
N SER A 188 6.11 5.65 -4.80
CA SER A 188 5.90 7.07 -5.09
C SER A 188 4.66 7.33 -5.95
N SER A 189 4.28 6.41 -6.85
CA SER A 189 3.02 6.52 -7.61
C SER A 189 1.79 6.25 -6.77
N THR A 190 1.93 5.43 -5.72
CA THR A 190 0.85 5.16 -4.75
C THR A 190 0.64 6.35 -3.82
N ASP A 191 1.71 7.04 -3.41
CA ASP A 191 1.60 8.35 -2.77
C ASP A 191 0.89 9.38 -3.67
N ARG A 192 1.27 9.46 -4.96
CA ARG A 192 0.55 10.33 -5.91
C ARG A 192 -0.92 9.93 -6.03
N LEU A 193 -1.25 8.65 -6.01
CA LEU A 193 -2.64 8.18 -6.05
C LEU A 193 -3.45 8.74 -4.87
N VAL A 194 -2.89 8.80 -3.66
CA VAL A 194 -3.57 9.42 -2.49
C VAL A 194 -3.93 10.88 -2.78
N ILE A 195 -3.01 11.65 -3.37
CA ILE A 195 -3.26 13.04 -3.79
C ILE A 195 -4.38 13.09 -4.85
N TYR A 196 -4.33 12.19 -5.83
CA TYR A 196 -5.35 12.10 -6.90
C TYR A 196 -6.73 11.70 -6.37
N ARG A 197 -6.82 11.03 -5.22
CA ARG A 197 -8.09 10.75 -4.53
C ARG A 197 -8.59 11.90 -3.66
N GLY A 198 -7.90 13.04 -3.64
CA GLY A 198 -8.33 14.23 -2.90
C GLY A 198 -7.83 14.29 -1.45
N PHE A 199 -6.91 13.40 -1.07
CA PHE A 199 -6.37 13.29 0.29
C PHE A 199 -4.93 13.79 0.42
N GLY A 200 -4.53 14.74 -0.43
CA GLY A 200 -3.17 15.24 -0.50
C GLY A 200 -2.72 15.92 0.80
N TYR A 201 -3.56 16.72 1.44
CA TYR A 201 -3.21 17.37 2.71
C TYR A 201 -2.99 16.37 3.84
N GLN A 202 -3.72 15.25 3.84
CA GLN A 202 -3.55 14.15 4.78
C GLN A 202 -2.24 13.40 4.52
N LEU A 203 -1.90 13.15 3.26
CA LEU A 203 -0.59 12.59 2.89
C LEU A 203 0.55 13.52 3.30
N LEU A 204 0.38 14.84 3.13
CA LEU A 204 1.35 15.82 3.58
C LEU A 204 1.51 15.80 5.11
N ASN A 205 0.41 15.61 5.86
CA ASN A 205 0.44 15.42 7.30
C ASN A 205 1.26 14.18 7.68
N TYR A 206 1.03 13.03 7.03
CA TYR A 206 1.84 11.83 7.21
C TYR A 206 3.32 12.05 6.88
N ALA A 207 3.61 12.62 5.70
CA ALA A 207 4.98 12.85 5.23
C ALA A 207 5.78 13.78 6.15
N ARG A 208 5.11 14.77 6.77
CA ARG A 208 5.70 15.64 7.79
C ARG A 208 5.86 14.93 9.11
N PHE A 209 4.84 14.20 9.57
CA PHE A 209 4.89 13.46 10.83
C PHE A 209 6.09 12.53 10.88
N VAL A 210 6.23 11.62 9.90
CA VAL A 210 7.31 10.61 9.90
C VAL A 210 8.72 11.19 9.74
N ARG A 211 8.86 12.47 9.35
CA ARG A 211 10.17 13.11 9.13
C ARG A 211 10.53 14.18 10.16
N TYR A 212 9.54 14.81 10.77
CA TYR A 212 9.75 16.03 11.56
C TYR A 212 9.13 15.95 12.97
N ALA A 213 8.30 14.95 13.29
CA ALA A 213 7.82 14.80 14.65
C ALA A 213 8.97 14.35 15.57
N ASP A 214 9.02 14.90 16.78
CA ASP A 214 10.04 14.52 17.77
C ASP A 214 9.99 13.02 18.08
N SER A 215 8.78 12.45 18.15
CA SER A 215 8.55 11.02 18.39
C SER A 215 9.13 10.11 17.30
N THR A 216 9.35 10.61 16.08
CA THR A 216 9.86 9.82 14.95
C THR A 216 11.28 10.21 14.55
N ASN A 217 11.95 11.12 15.26
CA ASN A 217 13.24 11.66 14.82
C ASN A 217 14.32 10.58 14.72
N GLU A 218 14.49 9.75 15.76
CA GLU A 218 15.45 8.64 15.75
C GLU A 218 15.17 7.67 14.60
N LEU A 219 13.91 7.25 14.45
CA LEU A 219 13.46 6.39 13.36
C LEU A 219 13.77 7.02 12.00
N TYR A 220 13.49 8.31 11.81
CA TYR A 220 13.74 8.99 10.57
C TYR A 220 15.23 9.06 10.25
N GLN A 221 16.12 9.34 11.21
CA GLN A 221 17.55 9.41 10.92
C GLN A 221 18.08 8.07 10.41
N GLU A 222 17.64 6.95 11.00
CA GLU A 222 18.03 5.61 10.57
C GLU A 222 17.38 5.22 9.23
N ALA A 223 16.11 5.57 9.01
CA ALA A 223 15.37 5.20 7.80
C ALA A 223 15.41 6.26 6.67
N LYS A 224 16.15 7.36 6.85
CA LYS A 224 16.11 8.56 5.99
C LYS A 224 16.32 8.25 4.52
N TYR A 225 17.33 7.45 4.22
CA TYR A 225 17.65 7.06 2.85
C TYR A 225 16.50 6.28 2.21
N PHE A 226 15.92 5.32 2.94
CA PHE A 226 14.79 4.54 2.47
C PHE A 226 13.57 5.43 2.24
N MET A 227 13.16 6.20 3.25
CA MET A 227 11.97 7.06 3.17
C MET A 227 12.05 8.08 2.04
N ASN A 228 13.20 8.74 1.86
CA ASN A 228 13.38 9.75 0.81
C ASN A 228 13.66 9.15 -0.58
N THR A 229 13.93 7.84 -0.66
CA THR A 229 14.09 7.15 -1.94
C THR A 229 12.75 6.69 -2.49
N TYR A 230 11.92 6.07 -1.64
CA TYR A 230 10.73 5.34 -2.09
C TYR A 230 9.44 6.16 -2.01
N TYR A 231 9.33 7.07 -1.05
CA TYR A 231 8.11 7.83 -0.78
C TYR A 231 8.28 9.30 -1.09
N LEU A 232 7.18 10.00 -1.37
CA LEU A 232 7.21 11.44 -1.55
C LEU A 232 7.66 12.14 -0.26
N THR A 233 8.54 13.11 -0.42
CA THR A 233 8.91 14.05 0.64
C THR A 233 7.78 15.05 0.89
N PRO A 234 7.77 15.77 2.02
CA PRO A 234 6.82 16.85 2.26
C PRO A 234 6.85 17.92 1.19
N TYR A 235 8.03 18.24 0.66
CA TYR A 235 8.20 19.19 -0.43
C TYR A 235 7.55 18.69 -1.72
N GLU A 236 7.86 17.46 -2.16
CA GLU A 236 7.27 16.88 -3.37
C GLU A 236 5.75 16.73 -3.23
N THR A 237 5.29 16.29 -2.07
CA THR A 237 3.85 16.17 -1.78
C THR A 237 3.14 17.52 -1.91
N GLN A 238 3.71 18.58 -1.32
CA GLN A 238 3.19 19.94 -1.44
C GLN A 238 3.21 20.44 -2.89
N ASP A 239 4.29 20.19 -3.64
CA ASP A 239 4.39 20.56 -5.04
C ASP A 239 3.31 19.87 -5.91
N PHE A 240 3.05 18.58 -5.68
CA PHE A 240 1.95 17.87 -6.34
C PHE A 240 0.57 18.41 -5.95
N ILE A 241 0.35 18.72 -4.68
CA ILE A 241 -0.88 19.37 -4.21
C ILE A 241 -1.10 20.68 -4.96
N ASN A 242 -0.11 21.57 -4.96
CA ASN A 242 -0.25 22.87 -5.61
C ASN A 242 -0.52 22.70 -7.11
N LYS A 243 0.19 21.79 -7.77
CA LYS A 243 0.00 21.52 -9.20
C LYS A 243 -1.37 20.94 -9.54
N LEU A 244 -2.02 20.20 -8.63
CA LEU A 244 -3.25 19.47 -8.93
C LEU A 244 -4.49 20.18 -8.39
N TYR A 245 -4.41 20.74 -7.18
CA TYR A 245 -5.54 21.35 -6.49
C TYR A 245 -5.70 22.83 -6.85
N ASP A 246 -4.59 23.56 -7.08
CA ASP A 246 -4.64 24.99 -7.42
C ASP A 246 -4.98 25.25 -8.90
N ARG A 247 -5.23 24.19 -9.69
CA ARG A 247 -5.75 24.31 -11.07
C ARG A 247 -7.27 24.58 -11.13
N ARG A 248 -7.95 24.57 -9.98
CA ARG A 248 -9.40 24.80 -9.87
C ARG A 248 -9.77 26.27 -9.74
#